data_AF-A0A2W4LRZ3-F1
#
_entry.id   AF-A0A2W4LRZ3-F1
#
_cell.length_a   1.000
_cell.length_b   1.000
_cell.length_c   1.000
_cell.angle_alpha   90.00
_cell.angle_beta   90.00
_cell.angle_gamma   90.00
#
_symmetry.space_group_name_H-M   'P 1'
#
loop_
_entity.id
_entity.type
_entity.pdbx_description
1 polymer ?
#
loop_
_entity_poly.entity_id
_entity_poly.type
_entity_poly.pdbx_seq_one_letter_code
_entity_poly.pdbx_strand_id
1 'polypeptide(L)'
;MAEGRYYSDEEVRAILDRALKHELERGTTYEDLLAAASEVGISAAALEQAVREIEENRDAERARERILARRRRAFMSHFWTFVGVQVFLFALNWLTTPWYWWFVYPLLGWGLGLFLHARSAFSKEVSDRALNRELKKMGALRKRSERSKAYTIDKAAAELGAALEEGAGMLLSKLANQVRSRQPERRVRLDDHAAPPTPPGPTRVDTSAAEEALRPDETRTDEARHSETRRG
;
A
#
# COMPACT_ATOMS: atom_id res chain seq x y z
N MET A 1 -8.43 33.73 -37.22
CA MET A 1 -9.48 32.70 -37.12
C MET A 1 -8.78 31.35 -37.21
N ALA A 2 -8.88 30.49 -36.20
CA ALA A 2 -8.29 29.16 -36.27
C ALA A 2 -9.20 28.31 -37.17
N GLU A 3 -8.77 28.09 -38.41
CA GLU A 3 -9.42 27.15 -39.32
C GLU A 3 -9.55 25.78 -38.65
N GLY A 4 -10.68 25.10 -38.90
CA GLY A 4 -11.01 23.77 -38.37
C GLY A 4 -10.01 22.71 -38.82
N ARG A 5 -8.82 22.70 -38.19
CA ARG A 5 -7.82 21.66 -38.37
C ARG A 5 -8.33 20.41 -37.70
N TYR A 6 -8.52 19.38 -38.51
CA TYR A 6 -8.71 18.02 -38.03
C TYR A 6 -7.38 17.52 -37.50
N TYR A 7 -7.38 17.07 -36.25
CA TYR A 7 -6.24 16.40 -35.64
C TYR A 7 -6.48 14.90 -35.70
N SER A 8 -5.48 14.16 -36.16
CA SER A 8 -5.52 12.70 -36.08
C SER A 8 -5.38 12.23 -34.63
N ASP A 9 -5.86 11.03 -34.33
CA ASP A 9 -5.73 10.43 -32.99
C ASP A 9 -4.27 10.40 -32.51
N GLU A 10 -3.33 10.15 -33.42
CA GLU A 10 -1.88 10.16 -33.15
C GLU A 10 -1.41 11.55 -32.72
N GLU A 11 -1.84 12.60 -33.43
CA GLU A 11 -1.50 14.00 -33.12
C GLU A 11 -2.14 14.46 -31.82
N VAL A 12 -3.41 14.12 -31.57
CA VAL A 12 -4.09 14.44 -30.31
C VAL A 12 -3.33 13.83 -29.14
N ARG A 13 -2.96 12.55 -29.23
CA ARG A 13 -2.16 11.87 -28.18
C ARG A 13 -0.81 12.54 -27.98
N ALA A 14 -0.09 12.86 -29.06
CA ALA A 14 1.21 13.51 -28.97
C ALA A 14 1.13 14.92 -28.34
N ILE A 15 0.10 15.69 -28.68
CA ILE A 15 -0.14 17.01 -28.10
C ILE A 15 -0.48 16.89 -26.62
N LEU A 16 -1.38 15.97 -26.24
CA LEU A 16 -1.74 15.73 -24.84
C LEU A 16 -0.53 15.26 -24.03
N ASP A 17 0.26 14.31 -24.52
CA ASP A 17 1.49 13.84 -23.86
C ASP A 17 2.46 15.01 -23.60
N ARG A 18 2.70 15.85 -24.61
CA ARG A 18 3.59 17.02 -24.51
C ARG A 18 3.07 18.06 -23.51
N ALA A 19 1.77 18.34 -23.53
CA ALA A 19 1.13 19.33 -22.67
C ALA A 19 1.14 18.87 -21.19
N LEU A 20 0.79 17.60 -20.95
CA LEU A 20 0.75 17.01 -19.62
C LEU A 20 2.14 16.84 -19.00
N LYS A 21 3.19 16.66 -19.82
CA LYS A 21 4.56 16.45 -19.35
C LYS A 21 5.08 17.55 -18.42
N HIS A 22 4.63 18.80 -18.59
CA HIS A 22 5.04 19.93 -17.73
C HIS A 22 4.11 20.16 -16.53
N GLU A 23 2.85 19.74 -16.62
CA GLU A 23 1.86 19.88 -15.52
C GLU A 23 2.03 18.79 -14.44
N LEU A 24 2.37 17.56 -14.84
CA LEU A 24 2.43 16.37 -13.97
C LEU A 24 3.80 16.11 -13.29
N GLU A 25 4.73 17.07 -13.31
CA GLU A 25 6.00 16.91 -12.56
C GLU A 25 5.79 16.74 -11.04
N ARG A 26 4.63 17.18 -10.53
CA ARG A 26 4.09 16.78 -9.23
C ARG A 26 3.15 15.59 -9.46
N GLY A 27 3.61 14.38 -9.15
CA GLY A 27 2.78 13.18 -9.29
C GLY A 27 1.41 13.36 -8.65
N THR A 28 0.36 12.88 -9.31
CA THR A 28 -1.04 12.99 -8.88
C THR A 28 -1.48 11.75 -8.11
N THR A 29 -2.46 11.90 -7.23
CA THR A 29 -3.07 10.72 -6.56
C THR A 29 -3.99 9.97 -7.53
N TYR A 30 -4.31 8.72 -7.19
CA TYR A 30 -5.28 7.94 -7.98
C TYR A 30 -6.68 8.58 -7.96
N GLU A 31 -7.05 9.20 -6.84
CA GLU A 31 -8.34 9.89 -6.69
C GLU A 31 -8.43 11.11 -7.61
N ASP A 32 -7.37 11.92 -7.69
CA ASP A 32 -7.31 13.07 -8.60
C ASP A 32 -7.35 12.63 -10.07
N LEU A 33 -6.64 11.54 -10.40
CA LEU A 33 -6.64 10.98 -11.74
C LEU A 33 -8.02 10.43 -12.13
N LEU A 34 -8.71 9.78 -11.19
CA LEU A 34 -10.06 9.26 -11.38
C LEU A 34 -11.08 10.39 -11.57
N ALA A 35 -10.97 11.46 -10.78
CA ALA A 35 -11.82 12.64 -10.92
C ALA A 35 -11.66 13.25 -12.33
N ALA A 36 -10.42 13.51 -12.76
CA ALA A 36 -10.14 14.04 -14.09
C ALA A 36 -10.61 13.11 -15.22
N ALA A 37 -10.42 11.80 -15.08
CA ALA A 37 -10.90 10.81 -16.05
C ALA A 37 -12.43 10.83 -16.17
N SER A 38 -13.14 10.95 -15.03
CA SER A 38 -14.60 11.00 -14.99
C SER A 38 -15.18 12.26 -15.63
N GLU A 39 -14.48 13.40 -15.52
CA GLU A 39 -14.88 14.66 -16.17
C GLU A 39 -14.89 14.55 -17.70
N VAL A 40 -14.00 13.74 -18.27
CA VAL A 40 -13.90 13.47 -19.72
C VAL A 40 -14.77 12.26 -20.13
N GLY A 41 -15.53 11.67 -19.20
CA GLY A 41 -16.43 10.55 -19.46
C GLY A 41 -15.73 9.17 -19.50
N ILE A 42 -14.50 9.05 -19.01
CA ILE A 42 -13.81 7.77 -18.87
C ILE A 42 -14.33 7.08 -17.59
N SER A 43 -14.82 5.85 -17.73
CA SER A 43 -15.32 5.10 -16.58
C SER A 43 -14.19 4.64 -15.65
N ALA A 44 -14.48 4.52 -14.36
CA ALA A 44 -13.53 4.00 -13.37
C ALA A 44 -12.97 2.63 -13.79
N ALA A 45 -13.82 1.75 -14.34
CA ALA A 45 -13.42 0.44 -14.82
C ALA A 45 -12.41 0.50 -15.97
N ALA A 46 -12.60 1.43 -16.92
CA ALA A 46 -11.67 1.63 -18.03
C ALA A 46 -10.32 2.20 -17.55
N LEU A 47 -10.34 3.17 -16.63
CA LEU A 47 -9.13 3.71 -16.02
C LEU A 47 -8.35 2.64 -15.26
N GLU A 48 -9.02 1.85 -14.43
CA GLU A 48 -8.38 0.77 -13.69
C GLU A 48 -7.76 -0.28 -14.62
N GLN A 49 -8.44 -0.63 -15.72
CA GLN A 49 -7.91 -1.56 -16.71
C GLN A 49 -6.63 -1.00 -17.34
N ALA A 50 -6.64 0.27 -17.75
CA ALA A 50 -5.47 0.93 -18.32
C ALA A 50 -4.30 1.00 -17.31
N VAL A 51 -4.58 1.31 -16.04
CA VAL A 51 -3.57 1.33 -14.97
C VAL A 51 -2.98 -0.07 -14.78
N ARG A 52 -3.81 -1.11 -14.69
CA ARG A 52 -3.37 -2.50 -14.56
C ARG A 52 -2.44 -2.90 -15.71
N GLU A 53 -2.82 -2.61 -16.94
CA GLU A 53 -2.01 -2.91 -18.12
C GLU A 53 -0.66 -2.17 -18.10
N ILE A 54 -0.65 -0.88 -17.73
CA ILE A 54 0.58 -0.09 -17.60
C ILE A 54 1.47 -0.65 -16.49
N GLU A 55 0.91 -1.03 -15.35
CA GLU A 55 1.66 -1.63 -14.25
C GLU A 55 2.27 -2.98 -14.63
N GLU A 56 1.51 -3.86 -15.27
CA GLU A 56 1.99 -5.16 -15.74
C GLU A 56 3.13 -5.01 -16.75
N ASN A 57 2.98 -4.11 -17.73
CA ASN A 57 4.02 -3.80 -18.70
C ASN A 57 5.27 -3.23 -18.02
N ARG A 58 5.11 -2.30 -17.07
CA ARG A 58 6.23 -1.73 -16.31
C ARG A 58 6.96 -2.78 -15.48
N ASP A 59 6.23 -3.69 -14.83
CA ASP A 59 6.82 -4.75 -14.03
C ASP A 59 7.53 -5.79 -14.91
N ALA A 60 6.99 -6.10 -16.09
CA ALA A 60 7.66 -6.93 -17.08
C ALA A 60 8.97 -6.29 -17.58
N GLU A 61 8.95 -5.00 -17.93
CA GLU A 61 10.17 -4.28 -18.34
C GLU A 61 11.21 -4.22 -17.22
N ARG A 62 10.81 -3.88 -15.99
CA ARG A 62 11.71 -3.91 -14.83
C ARG A 62 12.31 -5.29 -14.58
N ALA A 63 11.52 -6.35 -14.75
CA ALA A 63 12.01 -7.72 -14.63
C ALA A 63 13.06 -8.03 -15.70
N ARG A 64 12.81 -7.64 -16.96
CA ARG A 64 13.76 -7.79 -18.08
C ARG A 64 15.07 -7.06 -17.78
N GLU A 65 15.00 -5.79 -17.40
CA GLU A 65 16.17 -4.97 -17.06
C GLU A 65 17.00 -5.58 -15.93
N ARG A 66 16.35 -6.08 -14.87
CA ARG A 66 17.03 -6.75 -13.75
C ARG A 66 17.76 -8.01 -14.19
N ILE A 67 17.16 -8.82 -15.05
CA ILE A 67 17.78 -10.04 -15.60
C ILE A 67 19.01 -9.66 -16.43
N LEU A 68 18.87 -8.70 -17.35
CA LEU A 68 19.96 -8.23 -18.20
C LEU A 68 21.12 -7.64 -17.37
N ALA A 69 20.81 -6.79 -16.38
CA ALA A 69 21.80 -6.21 -15.48
C ALA A 69 22.56 -7.30 -14.70
N ARG A 70 21.86 -8.35 -14.23
CA ARG A 70 22.48 -9.48 -13.53
C ARG A 70 23.42 -10.26 -14.45
N ARG A 71 23.01 -10.54 -15.68
CA ARG A 71 23.85 -11.23 -16.70
C ARG A 71 25.13 -10.44 -17.00
N ARG A 72 25.00 -9.13 -17.23
CA ARG A 72 26.14 -8.24 -17.50
C ARG A 72 27.11 -8.20 -16.32
N ARG A 73 26.60 -8.08 -15.08
CA ARG A 73 27.46 -8.11 -13.88
C ARG A 73 28.20 -9.44 -13.71
N ALA A 74 27.51 -10.56 -13.93
CA ALA A 74 28.13 -11.88 -13.86
C ALA A 74 29.24 -12.04 -14.91
N PHE A 75 29.00 -11.58 -16.14
CA PHE A 75 30.00 -11.56 -17.20
C PHE A 75 31.20 -10.67 -16.86
N MET A 76 30.98 -9.46 -16.33
CA MET A 76 32.06 -8.54 -15.94
C MET A 76 32.99 -9.15 -14.89
N SER A 77 32.45 -9.90 -13.92
CA SER A 77 33.28 -10.61 -12.94
C SER A 77 34.23 -11.63 -13.62
N HIS A 78 33.71 -12.43 -14.56
CA HIS A 78 34.53 -13.37 -15.33
C HIS A 78 35.54 -12.68 -16.24
N PHE A 79 35.14 -11.57 -16.87
CA PHE A 79 36.00 -10.77 -17.74
C PHE A 79 37.21 -10.21 -16.97
N TRP A 80 36.99 -9.65 -15.78
CA TRP A 80 38.09 -9.11 -14.97
C TRP A 80 39.06 -10.19 -14.50
N THR A 81 38.55 -11.35 -14.10
CA THR A 81 39.39 -12.51 -13.78
C THR A 81 40.21 -12.95 -14.98
N PHE A 82 39.60 -13.03 -16.17
CA PHE A 82 40.31 -13.36 -17.41
C PHE A 82 41.42 -12.35 -17.71
N VAL A 83 41.13 -11.04 -17.64
CA VAL A 83 42.13 -9.99 -17.87
C VAL A 83 43.29 -10.12 -16.87
N GLY A 84 42.99 -10.29 -15.58
CA GLY A 84 44.02 -10.45 -14.54
C GLY A 84 44.92 -11.65 -14.77
N VAL A 85 44.34 -12.81 -15.10
CA VAL A 85 45.10 -14.02 -15.43
C VAL A 85 45.94 -13.82 -16.70
N GLN A 86 45.37 -13.22 -17.76
CA GLN A 86 46.11 -13.01 -19.01
C GLN A 86 47.27 -12.03 -18.86
N VAL A 87 47.11 -10.96 -18.07
CA VAL A 87 48.20 -10.02 -17.75
C VAL A 87 49.30 -10.73 -16.96
N PHE A 88 48.93 -11.56 -15.98
CA PHE A 88 49.89 -12.36 -15.22
C PHE A 88 50.65 -13.37 -16.10
N LEU A 89 49.95 -14.11 -16.96
CA LEU A 89 50.57 -15.08 -17.87
C LEU A 89 51.46 -14.40 -18.91
N PHE A 90 51.06 -13.23 -19.41
CA PHE A 90 51.88 -12.41 -20.29
C PHE A 90 53.20 -12.00 -19.60
N ALA A 91 53.11 -11.45 -18.39
CA ALA A 91 54.30 -11.08 -17.61
C ALA A 91 55.17 -12.32 -17.34
N LEU A 92 54.59 -13.43 -16.91
CA LEU A 92 55.31 -14.67 -16.65
C LEU A 92 56.03 -15.19 -17.90
N ASN A 93 55.36 -15.17 -19.05
CA ASN A 93 55.95 -15.59 -20.31
C ASN A 93 57.10 -14.66 -20.73
N TRP A 94 56.92 -13.34 -20.59
CA TRP A 94 57.96 -12.36 -20.87
C TRP A 94 59.22 -12.57 -20.01
N LEU A 95 59.05 -12.89 -18.72
CA LEU A 95 60.17 -13.10 -17.80
C LEU A 95 60.86 -14.45 -17.98
N THR A 96 60.12 -15.50 -18.35
CA THR A 96 60.67 -16.88 -18.39
C THR A 96 61.15 -17.30 -19.77
N THR A 97 60.39 -16.97 -20.81
CA THR A 97 60.56 -17.51 -22.16
C THR A 97 60.15 -16.45 -23.22
N PRO A 98 60.87 -15.32 -23.33
CA PRO A 98 60.47 -14.21 -24.21
C PRO A 98 60.49 -14.58 -25.70
N TRP A 99 61.25 -15.62 -26.06
CA TRP A 99 61.38 -16.11 -27.44
C TRP A 99 60.22 -17.02 -27.88
N TYR A 100 59.37 -17.46 -26.96
CA TYR A 100 58.26 -18.38 -27.24
C TYR A 100 56.98 -17.99 -26.49
N TRP A 101 55.98 -17.52 -27.22
CA TRP A 101 54.82 -16.84 -26.65
C TRP A 101 53.69 -17.79 -26.24
N TRP A 102 53.95 -18.64 -25.25
CA TRP A 102 52.98 -19.67 -24.83
C TRP A 102 51.70 -19.09 -24.20
N PHE A 103 51.70 -17.84 -23.72
CA PHE A 103 50.50 -17.20 -23.14
C PHE A 103 49.35 -17.03 -24.16
N VAL A 104 49.66 -17.12 -25.46
CA VAL A 104 48.69 -17.03 -26.55
C VAL A 104 47.72 -18.23 -26.56
N TYR A 105 48.15 -19.41 -26.12
CA TYR A 105 47.26 -20.59 -26.11
C TYR A 105 46.12 -20.44 -25.08
N PRO A 106 46.37 -20.06 -23.81
CA PRO A 106 45.30 -19.69 -22.87
C PRO A 106 44.47 -18.51 -23.37
N LEU A 107 45.10 -17.50 -23.97
CA LEU A 107 44.41 -16.32 -24.50
C LEU A 107 43.35 -16.70 -25.53
N LEU A 108 43.71 -17.53 -26.52
CA LEU A 108 42.81 -17.94 -27.58
C LEU A 108 41.79 -18.98 -27.09
N GLY A 109 42.23 -19.97 -26.32
CA GLY A 109 41.36 -21.03 -25.81
C GLY A 109 40.27 -20.48 -24.88
N TRP A 110 40.65 -19.74 -23.84
CA TRP A 110 39.70 -19.15 -22.90
C TRP A 110 39.01 -17.91 -23.47
N GLY A 111 39.71 -17.13 -24.30
CA GLY A 111 39.15 -15.95 -24.96
C GLY A 111 37.97 -16.30 -25.86
N LEU A 112 38.01 -17.45 -26.55
CA LEU A 112 36.88 -17.91 -27.36
C LEU A 112 35.66 -18.24 -26.49
N GLY A 113 35.86 -18.93 -25.36
CA GLY A 113 34.78 -19.20 -24.40
C GLY A 113 34.18 -17.92 -23.82
N LEU A 114 35.03 -16.94 -23.50
CA LEU A 114 34.61 -15.63 -23.01
C LEU A 114 33.82 -14.86 -24.07
N PHE A 115 34.21 -14.92 -25.33
CA PHE A 115 33.49 -14.29 -26.44
C PHE A 115 32.06 -14.85 -26.59
N LEU A 116 31.92 -16.18 -26.56
CA LEU A 116 30.59 -16.82 -26.60
C LEU A 116 29.74 -16.42 -25.38
N HIS A 117 30.35 -16.34 -24.20
CA HIS A 117 29.67 -15.88 -22.99
C HIS A 117 29.23 -14.41 -23.10
N ALA A 118 30.08 -13.55 -23.68
CA ALA A 118 29.78 -12.14 -23.92
C ALA A 118 28.54 -11.98 -24.83
N ARG A 119 28.49 -12.71 -25.93
CA ARG A 119 27.33 -12.70 -26.85
C ARG A 119 26.03 -13.00 -26.11
N SER A 120 26.04 -14.00 -25.22
CA SER A 120 24.88 -14.35 -24.41
C SER A 120 24.55 -13.29 -23.34
N ALA A 121 25.56 -12.73 -22.68
CA ALA A 121 25.39 -11.74 -21.61
C ALA A 121 24.86 -10.38 -22.13
N PHE A 122 25.21 -10.00 -23.36
CA PHE A 122 24.77 -8.76 -23.98
C PHE A 122 23.56 -8.91 -24.91
N SER A 123 23.07 -10.14 -25.15
CA SER A 123 21.83 -10.34 -25.88
C SER A 123 20.66 -9.68 -25.14
N LYS A 124 19.81 -8.98 -25.90
CA LYS A 124 18.55 -8.39 -25.39
C LYS A 124 17.47 -9.47 -25.15
N GLU A 125 17.71 -10.69 -25.61
CA GLU A 125 16.75 -11.78 -25.50
C GLU A 125 16.66 -12.28 -24.05
N VAL A 126 15.49 -12.08 -23.45
CA VAL A 126 15.13 -12.65 -22.15
C VAL A 126 14.13 -13.76 -22.41
N SER A 127 14.49 -14.99 -22.04
CA SER A 127 13.57 -16.13 -22.14
C SER A 127 12.33 -15.91 -21.27
N ASP A 128 11.15 -16.23 -21.80
CA ASP A 128 9.87 -16.12 -21.08
C ASP A 128 9.88 -16.85 -19.74
N ARG A 129 10.58 -17.98 -19.67
CA ARG A 129 10.76 -18.73 -18.41
C ARG A 129 11.49 -17.91 -17.36
N ALA A 130 12.52 -17.17 -17.75
CA ALA A 130 13.29 -16.32 -16.84
C ALA A 130 12.48 -15.09 -16.43
N LEU A 131 11.74 -14.50 -17.38
CA LEU A 131 10.84 -13.38 -17.11
C LEU A 131 9.74 -13.76 -16.11
N ASN A 132 9.01 -14.85 -16.37
CA ASN A 132 7.95 -15.35 -15.50
C ASN A 132 8.45 -15.72 -14.10
N ARG A 133 9.68 -16.26 -13.99
CA ARG A 133 10.31 -16.54 -12.70
C ARG A 133 10.59 -15.26 -11.91
N GLU A 134 11.12 -14.22 -12.56
CA GLU A 134 11.43 -12.96 -11.89
C GLU A 134 10.13 -12.23 -11.50
N LEU A 135 9.11 -12.21 -12.37
CA LEU A 135 7.77 -11.70 -12.04
C LEU A 135 7.14 -12.40 -10.84
N LYS A 136 7.15 -13.75 -10.82
CA LYS A 136 6.65 -14.53 -9.67
C LYS A 136 7.41 -14.20 -8.38
N LYS A 137 8.73 -14.01 -8.47
CA LYS A 137 9.56 -13.64 -7.32
C LYS A 137 9.20 -12.24 -6.82
N MET A 138 9.03 -11.27 -7.70
CA MET A 138 8.63 -9.91 -7.32
C MET A 138 7.24 -9.87 -6.69
N GLY A 139 6.27 -10.59 -7.27
CA GLY A 139 4.93 -10.72 -6.69
C GLY A 139 4.94 -11.36 -5.29
N ALA A 140 5.73 -12.42 -5.09
CA ALA A 140 5.88 -13.05 -3.77
C ALA A 140 6.50 -12.11 -2.73
N LEU A 141 7.50 -11.31 -3.13
CA LEU A 141 8.12 -10.32 -2.25
C LEU A 141 7.17 -9.16 -1.90
N ARG A 142 6.38 -8.68 -2.87
CA ARG A 142 5.35 -7.65 -2.66
C ARG A 142 4.32 -8.12 -1.63
N LYS A 143 3.76 -9.32 -1.82
CA LYS A 143 2.81 -9.94 -0.88
C LYS A 143 3.41 -10.12 0.52
N ARG A 144 4.68 -10.49 0.62
CA ARG A 144 5.38 -10.59 1.91
C ARG A 144 5.55 -9.21 2.56
N SER A 145 5.94 -8.19 1.81
CA SER A 145 6.07 -6.82 2.30
C SER A 145 4.73 -6.26 2.77
N GLU A 146 3.64 -6.50 2.03
CA GLU A 146 2.29 -6.06 2.40
C GLU A 146 1.85 -6.70 3.72
N ARG A 147 2.05 -8.02 3.88
CA ARG A 147 1.79 -8.71 5.16
C ARG A 147 2.61 -8.16 6.31
N SER A 148 3.89 -7.86 6.09
CA SER A 148 4.74 -7.24 7.11
C SER A 148 4.26 -5.85 7.49
N LYS A 149 3.80 -5.04 6.53
CA LYS A 149 3.22 -3.71 6.80
C LYS A 149 1.91 -3.80 7.57
N ALA A 150 1.00 -4.70 7.17
CA ALA A 150 -0.24 -4.95 7.89
C ALA A 150 0.04 -5.35 9.34
N TYR A 151 0.97 -6.30 9.55
CA TYR A 151 1.42 -6.69 10.88
C TYR A 151 1.95 -5.52 11.71
N THR A 152 2.73 -4.59 11.12
CA THR A 152 3.21 -3.41 11.86
C THR A 152 2.11 -2.41 12.20
N ILE A 153 1.10 -2.26 11.34
CA ILE A 153 -0.06 -1.39 11.61
C ILE A 153 -0.92 -1.98 12.71
N ASP A 154 -1.24 -3.27 12.61
CA ASP A 154 -2.03 -3.98 13.62
C ASP A 154 -1.33 -3.93 14.99
N LYS A 155 0.00 -4.13 14.99
CA LYS A 155 0.81 -4.01 16.21
C LYS A 155 0.79 -2.59 16.77
N ALA A 156 0.98 -1.56 15.93
CA ALA A 156 0.93 -0.17 16.37
C ALA A 156 -0.46 0.21 16.91
N ALA A 157 -1.54 -0.27 16.29
CA ALA A 157 -2.90 -0.06 16.76
C ALA A 157 -3.14 -0.73 18.13
N ALA A 158 -2.63 -1.95 18.34
CA ALA A 158 -2.70 -2.64 19.62
C ALA A 158 -1.92 -1.91 20.74
N GLU A 159 -0.70 -1.44 20.44
CA GLU A 159 0.11 -0.65 21.39
C GLU A 159 -0.57 0.67 21.75
N LEU A 160 -1.18 1.36 20.79
CA LEU A 160 -1.96 2.58 21.05
C LEU A 160 -3.19 2.31 21.91
N GLY A 161 -3.92 1.22 21.65
CA GLY A 161 -5.07 0.81 22.45
C GLY A 161 -4.70 0.57 23.91
N ALA A 162 -3.64 -0.21 24.15
CA ALA A 162 -3.14 -0.48 25.50
C ALA A 162 -2.69 0.81 26.22
N ALA A 163 -1.95 1.69 25.53
CA ALA A 163 -1.52 2.97 26.10
C ALA A 163 -2.70 3.90 26.45
N LEU A 164 -3.78 3.89 25.65
CA LEU A 164 -4.99 4.67 25.92
C LEU A 164 -5.74 4.14 27.15
N GLU A 165 -5.84 2.82 27.30
CA GLU A 165 -6.51 2.19 28.45
C GLU A 165 -5.77 2.48 29.76
N GLU A 166 -4.45 2.39 29.76
CA GLU A 166 -3.61 2.73 30.92
C GLU A 166 -3.65 4.23 31.23
N GLY A 167 -3.64 5.08 30.20
CA GLY A 167 -3.70 6.54 30.33
C GLY A 167 -5.07 7.08 30.75
N ALA A 168 -6.16 6.47 30.30
CA ALA A 168 -7.53 6.93 30.57
C ALA A 168 -7.85 6.93 32.07
N GLY A 169 -7.42 5.90 32.82
CA GLY A 169 -7.59 5.86 34.28
C GLY A 169 -6.83 6.97 35.01
N MET A 170 -5.63 7.31 34.54
CA MET A 170 -4.85 8.44 35.06
C MET A 170 -5.50 9.80 34.74
N LEU A 171 -6.05 9.96 33.53
CA LEU A 171 -6.72 11.19 33.14
C LEU A 171 -8.03 11.38 33.90
N LEU A 172 -8.83 10.32 34.04
CA LEU A 172 -10.10 10.35 34.78
C LEU A 172 -9.87 10.60 36.28
N SER A 173 -8.85 9.97 36.89
CA SER A 173 -8.51 10.21 38.29
C SER A 173 -7.96 11.62 38.52
N LYS A 174 -7.14 12.15 37.60
CA LYS A 174 -6.67 13.54 37.66
C LYS A 174 -7.82 14.54 37.50
N LEU A 175 -8.76 14.26 36.60
CA LEU A 175 -9.98 15.07 36.43
C LEU A 175 -10.86 15.02 37.68
N ALA A 176 -11.09 13.83 38.25
CA ALA A 176 -11.89 13.63 39.45
C ALA A 176 -11.28 14.35 40.66
N ASN A 177 -9.96 14.26 40.83
CA ASN A 177 -9.26 14.95 41.91
C ASN A 177 -9.28 16.48 41.73
N GLN A 178 -9.26 16.96 40.48
CA GLN A 178 -9.37 18.39 40.16
C GLN A 178 -10.78 18.96 40.36
N VAL A 179 -11.82 18.14 40.19
CA VAL A 179 -13.19 18.50 40.56
C VAL A 179 -13.38 18.46 42.08
N ARG A 180 -12.76 17.50 42.77
CA ARG A 180 -12.76 17.40 44.24
C ARG A 180 -12.08 18.61 44.90
N SER A 181 -10.94 19.05 44.37
CA SER A 181 -10.20 20.20 44.91
C SER A 181 -10.85 21.57 44.62
N ARG A 182 -11.90 21.62 43.79
CA ARG A 182 -12.67 22.83 43.49
C ARG A 182 -13.94 23.02 44.33
N GLN A 183 -14.25 22.13 45.28
CA GLN A 183 -15.33 22.39 46.24
C GLN A 183 -14.80 23.18 47.46
N PRO A 184 -15.22 24.44 47.66
CA PRO A 184 -14.90 25.18 48.88
C PRO A 184 -15.74 24.66 50.05
N GLU A 185 -15.11 24.47 51.22
CA GLU A 185 -15.75 24.07 52.46
C GLU A 185 -16.87 25.03 52.86
N ARG A 186 -18.13 24.57 52.83
CA ARG A 186 -19.22 25.27 53.53
C ARG A 186 -19.17 24.87 55.01
N ARG A 187 -18.30 25.54 55.76
CA ARG A 187 -18.25 25.49 57.22
C ARG A 187 -19.01 26.69 57.78
N VAL A 188 -20.22 26.48 58.29
CA VAL A 188 -20.91 27.45 59.16
C VAL A 188 -21.06 26.80 60.54
N ARG A 189 -20.44 27.44 61.53
CA ARG A 189 -20.41 27.06 62.95
C ARG A 189 -21.73 27.44 63.65
N LEU A 190 -21.99 26.70 64.74
CA LEU A 190 -23.08 26.79 65.71
C LEU A 190 -23.18 28.13 66.49
N ASP A 191 -24.43 28.43 66.87
CA ASP A 191 -24.93 29.03 68.14
C ASP A 191 -25.70 30.36 67.99
N ASP A 192 -27.03 30.30 68.10
CA ASP A 192 -27.87 31.04 69.07
C ASP A 192 -29.38 30.96 68.73
N HIS A 193 -30.14 30.52 69.74
CA HIS A 193 -31.57 30.77 70.02
C HIS A 193 -32.62 30.70 68.88
N ALA A 194 -33.41 29.62 68.85
CA ALA A 194 -34.86 29.62 69.05
C ALA A 194 -35.48 28.27 68.60
N ALA A 195 -36.39 27.75 69.42
CA ALA A 195 -37.05 26.46 69.26
C ALA A 195 -37.84 26.30 67.94
N PRO A 196 -37.88 25.09 67.34
CA PRO A 196 -38.95 24.71 66.43
C PRO A 196 -40.02 23.85 67.14
N PRO A 197 -41.33 24.10 66.90
CA PRO A 197 -42.43 23.29 67.42
C PRO A 197 -42.57 21.93 66.71
N THR A 198 -43.15 20.98 67.44
CA THR A 198 -43.54 19.63 67.02
C THR A 198 -44.55 19.63 65.84
N PRO A 199 -44.57 18.56 65.01
CA PRO A 199 -45.25 18.56 63.71
C PRO A 199 -46.75 18.21 63.80
N PRO A 200 -47.60 18.74 62.90
CA PRO A 200 -48.88 18.13 62.58
C PRO A 200 -48.78 17.22 61.35
N GLY A 201 -49.58 16.14 61.39
CA GLY A 201 -49.58 14.98 60.52
C GLY A 201 -50.14 15.14 59.09
N PRO A 202 -50.48 14.02 58.44
CA PRO A 202 -50.48 13.86 56.98
C PRO A 202 -51.77 14.39 56.34
N THR A 203 -51.66 14.96 55.13
CA THR A 203 -52.81 15.20 54.27
C THR A 203 -52.60 14.53 52.91
N ARG A 204 -53.37 13.46 52.78
CA ARG A 204 -53.84 12.74 51.60
C ARG A 204 -54.07 13.67 50.39
N VAL A 205 -53.59 13.28 49.22
CA VAL A 205 -54.13 13.77 47.93
C VAL A 205 -54.38 12.56 47.03
N ASP A 206 -55.57 12.60 46.44
CA ASP A 206 -56.35 11.48 45.92
C ASP A 206 -55.82 10.81 44.66
N THR A 207 -56.15 9.53 44.59
CA THR A 207 -56.32 8.70 43.39
C THR A 207 -57.32 9.34 42.43
N SER A 208 -56.92 9.59 41.18
CA SER A 208 -57.75 9.50 39.97
C SER A 208 -57.05 10.27 38.84
N ALA A 209 -56.45 9.55 37.88
CA ALA A 209 -56.47 9.88 36.46
C ALA A 209 -55.40 9.07 35.70
N ALA A 210 -55.87 8.42 34.64
CA ALA A 210 -55.08 7.96 33.48
C ALA A 210 -54.22 6.71 33.68
N GLU A 211 -54.91 5.62 34.02
CA GLU A 211 -54.59 4.26 33.59
C GLU A 211 -54.96 4.09 32.11
N GLU A 212 -54.18 4.63 31.17
CA GLU A 212 -54.41 4.38 29.73
C GLU A 212 -53.16 4.67 28.89
N ALA A 213 -52.36 3.63 28.62
CA ALA A 213 -51.54 3.43 27.41
C ALA A 213 -50.44 2.38 27.66
N LEU A 214 -50.83 1.15 27.95
CA LEU A 214 -49.93 0.00 27.83
C LEU A 214 -50.73 -1.26 27.49
N ARG A 215 -51.01 -1.50 26.22
CA ARG A 215 -51.23 -2.86 25.70
C ARG A 215 -50.66 -3.04 24.30
N PRO A 216 -49.91 -4.13 24.05
CA PRO A 216 -49.40 -4.50 22.73
C PRO A 216 -50.49 -5.20 21.91
N ASP A 217 -50.50 -4.95 20.60
CA ASP A 217 -51.39 -5.58 19.63
C ASP A 217 -50.70 -6.82 19.03
N GLU A 218 -51.02 -7.98 19.58
CA GLU A 218 -50.79 -9.28 18.95
C GLU A 218 -52.15 -9.94 18.70
N THR A 219 -52.45 -10.19 17.42
CA THR A 219 -53.30 -11.25 16.83
C THR A 219 -53.75 -10.74 15.45
N ARG A 220 -53.79 -11.48 14.35
CA ARG A 220 -53.69 -12.91 14.09
C ARG A 220 -53.76 -13.09 12.56
N THR A 221 -53.20 -14.21 12.14
CA THR A 221 -53.40 -15.02 10.92
C THR A 221 -54.76 -14.79 10.23
N ASP A 222 -54.96 -14.94 8.93
CA ASP A 222 -54.58 -15.94 7.93
C ASP A 222 -55.06 -15.36 6.58
N GLU A 223 -54.37 -15.60 5.47
CA GLU A 223 -54.97 -16.11 4.22
C GLU A 223 -54.01 -16.05 3.03
N ALA A 224 -54.26 -16.97 2.09
CA ALA A 224 -53.73 -17.05 0.73
C ALA A 224 -52.35 -17.71 0.52
N ARG A 225 -52.38 -19.03 0.73
CA ARG A 225 -51.82 -20.05 -0.16
C ARG A 225 -51.93 -19.71 -1.66
N HIS A 226 -50.99 -20.34 -2.40
CA HIS A 226 -51.02 -20.73 -3.83
C HIS A 226 -50.43 -19.76 -4.87
N SER A 227 -49.21 -20.06 -5.32
CA SER A 227 -48.98 -20.61 -6.67
C SER A 227 -47.52 -21.08 -6.85
N GLU A 228 -47.39 -22.34 -7.29
CA GLU A 228 -46.44 -22.89 -8.28
C GLU A 228 -44.94 -22.60 -8.10
N THR A 229 -44.07 -23.55 -7.71
CA THR A 229 -43.75 -24.87 -8.30
C THR A 229 -43.52 -24.84 -9.81
N ARG A 230 -42.29 -25.21 -10.21
CA ARG A 230 -41.90 -25.94 -11.43
C ARG A 230 -41.30 -25.13 -12.60
N ARG A 231 -39.98 -25.22 -12.70
CA ARG A 231 -39.16 -25.69 -13.85
C ARG A 231 -37.71 -25.33 -13.49
N GLY A 232 -36.72 -26.19 -13.64
CA GLY A 232 -36.56 -27.38 -14.48
C GLY A 232 -35.08 -27.40 -14.85
#